data_AF-A0A6C0LMQ6-F1
#
_entry.id   AF-A0A6C0LMQ6-F1
#
_cell.length_a   1.000
_cell.length_b   1.000
_cell.length_c   1.000
_cell.angle_alpha   90.00
_cell.angle_beta   90.00
_cell.angle_gamma   90.00
#
_symmetry.space_group_name_H-M   'P 1'
#
loop_
_entity.id
_entity.type
_entity.pdbx_description
1 polymer ?
#
loop_
_entity_poly.entity_id
_entity_poly.type
_entity_poly.pdbx_seq_one_letter_code
_entity_poly.pdbx_strand_id
1 'polypeptide(L)' 'MTTEPDWSKKISNSNICNWFFAFAIVNAVLAVVGILGMVAYGFGAKNPSSLTLLLTAFPTLISTVHFFFWYLLCSRALDV' A
#
# COMPACT_ATOMS: atom_id res chain seq x y z
N MET A 1 12.25 -28.82 -6.77
CA MET A 1 11.65 -27.94 -5.74
C MET A 1 12.73 -27.70 -4.71
N THR A 2 13.22 -26.47 -4.59
CA THR A 2 14.10 -26.10 -3.47
C THR A 2 13.27 -26.23 -2.21
N THR A 3 13.56 -27.24 -1.39
CA THR A 3 12.92 -27.43 -0.10
C THR A 3 13.14 -26.18 0.74
N GLU A 4 12.04 -25.62 1.23
CA GLU A 4 12.06 -24.47 2.12
C GLU A 4 12.98 -24.78 3.33
N PRO A 5 13.91 -23.87 3.69
CA PRO A 5 14.88 -24.14 4.75
C PRO A 5 14.20 -24.26 6.12
N ASP A 6 14.67 -25.17 6.97
CA ASP A 6 13.99 -25.54 8.22
C ASP A 6 13.84 -24.38 9.23
N TRP A 7 14.60 -23.29 9.06
CA TRP A 7 14.47 -22.11 9.91
C TRP A 7 13.23 -21.28 9.57
N SER A 8 12.77 -21.24 8.32
CA SER A 8 11.60 -20.41 7.94
C SER A 8 10.29 -21.07 8.35
N LYS A 9 10.26 -22.41 8.45
CA LYS A 9 9.13 -23.20 8.98
C LYS A 9 8.77 -22.88 10.44
N LYS A 10 9.67 -22.23 11.18
CA LYS A 10 9.43 -21.83 12.58
C LYS A 10 8.67 -20.50 12.69
N ILE A 11 8.56 -19.75 11.60
CA ILE A 11 7.87 -18.46 11.59
C ILE A 11 6.39 -18.74 11.36
N SER A 12 5.53 -18.27 12.26
CA SER A 12 4.10 -18.45 12.09
C SER A 12 3.59 -17.64 10.90
N ASN A 13 2.68 -18.22 10.11
CA ASN A 13 2.02 -17.55 8.99
C ASN A 13 1.35 -16.23 9.42
N SER A 14 0.83 -16.18 10.65
CA SER A 14 0.27 -14.96 11.24
C SER A 14 1.31 -13.85 11.44
N ASN A 15 2.54 -14.18 11.84
CA ASN A 15 3.61 -13.19 11.95
C ASN A 15 4.02 -12.62 10.58
N ILE A 16 4.09 -13.48 9.56
CA ILE A 16 4.41 -13.07 8.18
C ILE A 16 3.32 -12.15 7.64
N CYS A 17 2.05 -12.53 7.82
CA CYS A 17 0.92 -11.71 7.41
C CYS A 17 0.92 -10.36 8.12
N ASN A 18 1.06 -10.33 9.45
CA ASN A 18 1.09 -9.08 10.21
C ASN A 18 2.20 -8.12 9.74
N TRP A 19 3.36 -8.66 9.35
CA TRP A 19 4.44 -7.86 8.80
C TRP A 19 4.02 -7.16 7.49
N PHE A 20 3.48 -7.91 6.53
CA PHE A 20 2.99 -7.34 5.28
C PHE A 20 1.77 -6.42 5.48
N PHE A 21 0.89 -6.76 6.42
CA PHE A 21 -0.29 -5.97 6.74
C PHE A 21 0.07 -4.60 7.29
N ALA A 22 1.14 -4.50 8.10
CA ALA A 22 1.64 -3.20 8.57
C ALA A 22 2.03 -2.29 7.40
N PHE A 23 2.74 -2.81 6.40
CA PHE A 23 3.06 -2.04 5.19
C PHE A 23 1.83 -1.71 4.37
N ALA A 24 0.86 -2.63 4.28
CA ALA A 24 -0.41 -2.37 3.63
C ALA A 24 -1.11 -1.17 4.27
N ILE A 25 -1.25 -1.15 5.60
CA ILE A 25 -1.88 -0.04 6.33
C ILE A 25 -1.16 1.29 6.06
N VAL A 26 0.17 1.33 6.15
CA VAL A 26 0.93 2.57 5.91
C VAL A 26 0.66 3.11 4.51
N ASN A 27 0.70 2.26 3.49
CA ASN A 27 0.44 2.65 2.11
C ASN A 27 -1.03 3.03 1.89
N ALA A 28 -1.98 2.39 2.59
CA ALA A 28 -3.39 2.75 2.55
C ALA A 28 -3.63 4.16 3.09
N VAL A 29 -3.02 4.50 4.23
CA VAL A 29 -3.11 5.85 4.81
C VAL A 29 -2.55 6.90 3.85
N LEU A 30 -1.38 6.65 3.26
CA LEU A 30 -0.79 7.55 2.26
C LEU A 30 -1.70 7.73 1.03
N ALA A 31 -2.32 6.64 0.55
CA ALA A 31 -3.26 6.69 -0.55
C ALA A 31 -4.50 7.55 -0.21
N VAL A 32 -5.09 7.35 0.98
CA VAL A 32 -6.25 8.13 1.44
C VAL A 32 -5.90 9.61 1.57
N VAL A 33 -4.77 9.93 2.20
CA VAL A 33 -4.30 11.32 2.32
C VAL A 33 -4.06 11.94 0.95
N GLY A 34 -3.47 11.20 0.02
CA GLY A 34 -3.25 11.65 -1.36
C GLY A 34 -4.55 11.94 -2.11
N ILE A 35 -5.54 11.05 -2.00
CA ILE A 35 -6.88 11.24 -2.60
C ILE A 35 -7.56 12.47 -2.01
N LEU A 36 -7.60 12.60 -0.68
CA LEU A 36 -8.19 13.75 -0.01
C LEU A 36 -7.48 15.05 -0.39
N GLY A 37 -6.15 15.03 -0.52
CA GLY A 37 -5.35 16.16 -0.99
C GLY A 37 -5.70 16.57 -2.42
N MET A 38 -5.86 15.61 -3.33
CA MET A 38 -6.27 15.88 -4.71
C MET A 38 -7.69 16.46 -4.79
N VAL A 39 -8.63 15.91 -4.01
CA VAL A 39 -10.01 16.43 -3.94
C VAL A 39 -10.00 17.85 -3.39
N ALA A 40 -9.32 18.09 -2.26
CA ALA A 40 -9.22 19.41 -1.65
C ALA A 40 -8.58 20.42 -2.61
N TYR A 41 -7.54 20.02 -3.35
CA TYR A 41 -6.89 20.89 -4.34
C TYR A 41 -7.80 21.17 -5.53
N GLY A 42 -8.47 20.16 -6.07
CA GLY A 42 -9.34 20.30 -7.24
C GLY A 42 -10.54 21.21 -7.00
N PHE A 43 -11.13 21.18 -5.79
CA PHE A 43 -12.29 22.01 -5.45
C PHE A 43 -11.92 23.32 -4.73
N GLY A 44 -10.76 23.40 -4.08
CA GLY A 44 -10.34 24.54 -3.28
C GLY A 44 -9.41 25.54 -4.00
N ALA A 45 -8.69 25.10 -5.03
CA ALA A 45 -7.74 25.97 -5.72
C ALA A 45 -8.43 26.87 -6.76
N LYS A 46 -8.14 28.17 -6.72
CA LYS A 46 -8.70 29.16 -7.66
C LYS A 46 -8.16 28.99 -9.10
N ASN A 47 -6.95 28.44 -9.23
CA ASN A 47 -6.28 28.09 -10.50
C ASN A 47 -5.48 26.79 -10.30
N PRO A 48 -6.11 25.60 -10.41
CA PRO A 48 -5.40 24.34 -10.20
C PRO A 48 -4.38 24.09 -11.32
N SER A 49 -3.13 23.84 -10.92
CA SER A 49 -2.05 23.43 -11.81
C SER A 49 -2.13 21.93 -12.07
N SER A 50 -2.13 21.55 -13.35
CA SER A 50 -2.08 20.15 -13.77
C SER A 50 -0.79 19.46 -13.31
N LEU A 51 0.33 20.21 -13.25
CA LEU A 51 1.59 19.68 -12.74
C LEU A 51 1.49 19.34 -11.26
N THR A 52 0.90 20.21 -10.45
CA THR A 52 0.69 19.93 -9.01
C THR A 52 -0.21 18.72 -8.83
N LEU A 53 -1.30 18.63 -9.61
CA LEU A 53 -2.20 17.47 -9.58
C LEU A 53 -1.46 16.17 -9.92
N LEU A 54 -0.63 16.19 -10.96
CA LEU A 54 0.18 15.04 -11.39
C LEU A 54 1.19 14.62 -10.31
N LEU A 55 1.86 15.59 -9.70
CA LEU A 55 2.84 15.36 -8.62
C LEU A 55 2.19 14.78 -7.36
N THR A 56 0.91 15.05 -7.11
CA THR A 56 0.15 14.37 -6.05
C THR A 56 -0.43 13.03 -6.51
N ALA A 57 -0.88 12.92 -7.75
CA ALA A 57 -1.54 11.71 -8.26
C ALA A 57 -0.58 10.53 -8.39
N PHE A 58 0.63 10.77 -8.88
CA PHE A 58 1.63 9.72 -9.09
C PHE A 58 2.03 8.96 -7.80
N PRO A 59 2.45 9.63 -6.70
CA PRO A 59 2.75 8.94 -5.45
C PRO A 59 1.50 8.33 -4.79
N THR A 60 0.33 8.94 -4.98
CA THR A 60 -0.95 8.37 -4.50
C THR A 60 -1.25 7.04 -5.19
N LEU A 61 -1.04 6.97 -6.50
CA LEU A 61 -1.22 5.76 -7.29
C LEU A 61 -0.23 4.66 -6.87
N ILE A 62 1.05 5.01 -6.70
CA ILE A 62 2.07 4.08 -6.18
C ILE A 62 1.65 3.52 -4.82
N SER A 63 1.24 4.39 -3.90
CA SER A 63 0.79 4.00 -2.56
C SER A 63 -0.43 3.07 -2.63
N THR A 64 -1.37 3.34 -3.53
CA THR A 64 -2.56 2.50 -3.74
C THR A 64 -2.19 1.11 -4.25
N VAL A 65 -1.29 1.03 -5.23
CA VAL A 65 -0.81 -0.25 -5.78
C VAL A 65 -0.03 -1.03 -4.72
N HIS A 66 0.85 -0.37 -3.95
CA HIS A 66 1.60 -1.01 -2.87
C HIS A 66 0.69 -1.51 -1.76
N PHE A 67 -0.32 -0.74 -1.34
CA PHE A 67 -1.33 -1.21 -0.38
C PHE A 67 -1.93 -2.53 -0.85
N PHE A 68 -2.42 -2.57 -2.09
CA PHE A 68 -3.07 -3.76 -2.64
C PHE A 68 -2.10 -4.94 -2.74
N PHE A 69 -0.86 -4.69 -3.17
CA PHE A 69 0.19 -5.71 -3.26
C PHE A 69 0.49 -6.34 -1.90
N TRP A 70 0.77 -5.52 -0.86
CA TRP A 70 1.07 -6.03 0.48
C TRP A 70 -0.11 -6.73 1.13
N TYR A 71 -1.33 -6.22 0.90
CA TYR A 71 -2.55 -6.85 1.37
C TYR A 71 -2.77 -8.25 0.75
N LEU A 72 -2.53 -8.39 -0.56
CA LEU A 72 -2.62 -9.68 -1.24
C LEU A 72 -1.58 -10.68 -0.73
N LEU A 73 -0.35 -10.23 -0.45
CA LEU A 73 0.68 -11.11 0.12
C LEU A 73 0.31 -11.64 1.51
N CYS A 74 -0.25 -10.79 2.38
CA CYS A 74 -0.78 -11.22 3.68
C CYS A 74 -1.91 -12.24 3.49
N SER A 75 -2.87 -11.95 2.62
CA SER A 75 -4.01 -12.84 2.35
C SER A 75 -3.55 -14.22 1.88
N ARG A 76 -2.58 -14.26 0.94
CA ARG A 76 -1.99 -15.52 0.46
C ARG A 76 -1.17 -16.25 1.50
N ALA A 77 -0.56 -15.55 2.47
CA ALA A 77 0.17 -16.17 3.56
C ALA A 77 -0.76 -16.83 4.61
N LEU A 78 -2.02 -16.38 4.71
CA LEU A 78 -3.03 -17.00 5.58
C LEU A 78 -3.73 -18.20 4.95
N ASP A 79 -3.78 -18.25 3.61
CA ASP A 79 -4.43 -19.32 2.84
C ASP A 79 -3.56 -20.58 2.64
N VAL A 80 -2.33 -20.58 3.16
CA VAL A 80 -1.38 -21.73 3.17
C VAL A 80 -1.19 -22.20 4.60
#